data_AF-A0A1W1HJ85-F1
#
_entry.id   AF-A0A1W1HJ85-F1
#
_cell.length_a   1.000
_cell.length_b   1.000
_cell.length_c   1.000
_cell.angle_alpha   90.00
_cell.angle_beta   90.00
_cell.angle_gamma   90.00
#
_symmetry.space_group_name_H-M   'P 1'
#
loop_
_entity.id
_entity.type
_entity.pdbx_description
1 polymer ?
#
loop_
_entity_poly.entity_id
_entity_poly.type
_entity_poly.pdbx_seq_one_letter_code
_entity_poly.pdbx_strand_id
1 'polypeptide(L)'
;MVEIIKFVITKNFIFPLVFLGILLLIKPPFHIALIIFLQSAVPPITAIPIVTKRLEGNSSVTNQFIVSSYLMLLLSIPVMFSLFARFFNVI
;
A
#
# COMPACT_ATOMS: atom_id res chain seq x y z
N MET A 1 -14.00 3.06 -13.43
CA MET A 1 -13.22 4.21 -12.92
C MET A 1 -13.37 4.36 -11.41
N VAL A 2 -14.59 4.46 -10.87
CA VAL A 2 -14.84 4.59 -9.42
C VAL A 2 -14.15 3.50 -8.58
N GLU A 3 -14.26 2.23 -8.98
CA GLU A 3 -13.63 1.11 -8.26
C GLU A 3 -12.09 1.20 -8.23
N ILE A 4 -11.48 1.74 -9.28
CA ILE A 4 -10.02 1.94 -9.35
C ILE A 4 -9.60 3.00 -8.35
N ILE A 5 -10.33 4.12 -8.29
CA ILE A 5 -10.05 5.22 -7.35
C ILE A 5 -10.19 4.71 -5.91
N LYS A 6 -11.30 4.02 -5.59
CA LYS A 6 -11.51 3.41 -4.28
C LYS A 6 -10.36 2.47 -3.91
N PHE A 7 -9.96 1.60 -4.84
CA PHE A 7 -8.88 0.65 -4.63
C PHE A 7 -7.55 1.35 -4.36
N VAL A 8 -7.17 2.32 -5.20
CA VAL A 8 -5.91 3.06 -5.06
C VAL A 8 -5.86 3.83 -3.74
N ILE A 9 -6.93 4.56 -3.38
CA ILE A 9 -7.01 5.27 -2.10
C ILE A 9 -6.87 4.27 -0.94
N THR A 10 -7.60 3.16 -1.01
CA THR A 10 -7.59 2.16 0.07
C THR A 10 -6.22 1.51 0.21
N LYS A 11 -5.61 1.05 -0.88
CA LYS A 11 -4.38 0.26 -0.82
C LYS A 11 -3.12 1.09 -0.63
N ASN A 12 -3.09 2.32 -1.16
CA ASN A 12 -1.89 3.16 -1.14
C ASN A 12 -1.87 4.17 0.01
N PHE A 13 -3.01 4.47 0.63
CA PHE A 13 -3.09 5.45 1.74
C PHE A 13 -3.74 4.89 2.98
N ILE A 14 -4.97 4.36 2.89
CA ILE A 14 -5.70 3.89 4.08
C ILE A 14 -4.96 2.70 4.71
N PHE A 15 -4.59 1.71 3.92
CA PHE A 15 -3.93 0.50 4.42
C PHE A 15 -2.57 0.80 5.10
N PRO A 16 -1.65 1.59 4.50
CA PRO A 16 -0.42 1.96 5.18
C PRO A 16 -0.64 2.82 6.43
N LEU A 17 -1.65 3.71 6.45
CA LEU A 17 -1.98 4.52 7.63
C LEU A 17 -2.51 3.67 8.79
N VAL A 18 -3.32 2.64 8.49
CA VAL A 18 -3.78 1.68 9.51
C VAL A 18 -2.58 0.95 10.12
N PHE A 19 -1.66 0.46 9.29
CA PHE A 19 -0.45 -0.20 9.79
C PHE A 19 0.48 0.75 10.54
N LEU A 20 0.63 2.00 10.09
CA LEU A 20 1.35 3.03 10.84
C LEU A 20 0.73 3.22 12.23
N GLY A 21 -0.59 3.36 12.32
CA GLY A 21 -1.30 3.46 13.61
C GLY A 21 -1.04 2.26 14.53
N ILE A 22 -1.11 1.04 13.99
CA ILE A 22 -0.79 -0.19 14.73
C ILE A 22 0.67 -0.18 15.23
N LEU A 23 1.61 0.22 14.37
CA LEU A 23 3.03 0.30 14.72
C LEU A 23 3.32 1.34 15.81
N LEU A 24 2.58 2.45 15.84
CA LEU A 24 2.70 3.45 16.92
C LEU A 24 2.14 2.98 18.26
N LEU A 25 1.17 2.05 18.24
CA LEU A 25 0.63 1.42 19.44
C LEU A 25 1.56 0.33 19.99
N ILE A 26 2.05 -0.56 19.11
CA ILE A 26 2.87 -1.72 19.51
C ILE A 26 4.34 -1.31 19.76
N LYS A 27 4.86 -0.34 19.00
CA LYS A 27 6.25 0.15 19.06
C LYS A 27 7.31 -0.97 18.98
N PRO A 28 7.32 -1.79 17.92
CA PRO A 28 8.37 -2.79 17.76
C PRO A 28 9.73 -2.11 17.46
N PRO A 29 10.86 -2.85 17.55
CA PRO A 29 12.17 -2.36 17.13
C PRO A 29 12.12 -1.74 15.73
N PHE A 30 12.86 -0.64 15.54
CA PHE A 30 12.79 0.20 14.34
C PHE A 30 12.83 -0.59 13.02
N HIS A 31 13.75 -1.55 12.89
CA HIS A 31 13.87 -2.35 11.68
C HIS A 31 12.62 -3.19 11.38
N ILE A 32 11.97 -3.72 12.42
CA ILE A 32 10.73 -4.48 12.30
C ILE A 32 9.59 -3.54 11.90
N ALA A 33 9.49 -2.38 12.56
CA ALA A 33 8.51 -1.36 12.22
C ALA A 33 8.63 -0.91 10.75
N LEU A 34 9.86 -0.66 10.31
CA LEU A 34 10.16 -0.23 8.94
C LEU A 34 9.78 -1.30 7.91
N ILE A 35 10.13 -2.58 8.15
CA ILE A 35 9.77 -3.67 7.25
C ILE A 35 8.24 -3.79 7.14
N ILE A 36 7.52 -3.81 8.26
CA ILE A 36 6.05 -3.93 8.26
C ILE A 36 5.42 -2.73 7.54
N PHE A 37 5.91 -1.52 7.82
CA PHE A 37 5.45 -0.32 7.16
C PHE A 37 5.65 -0.39 5.63
N LEU A 38 6.86 -0.73 5.17
CA LEU A 38 7.17 -0.84 3.75
C LEU A 38 6.29 -1.89 3.05
N GLN A 39 6.10 -3.06 3.67
CA GLN A 39 5.20 -4.11 3.15
C GLN A 39 3.75 -3.63 3.01
N SER A 40 3.30 -2.77 3.93
CA SER A 40 1.96 -2.19 3.83
C SER A 40 1.86 -1.13 2.73
N ALA A 41 2.92 -0.33 2.54
CA ALA A 41 2.97 0.82 1.65
C ALA A 41 3.22 0.46 0.17
N VAL A 42 3.81 -0.71 -0.11
CA VAL A 42 4.03 -1.13 -1.50
C VAL A 42 2.72 -1.40 -2.25
N PRO A 43 2.71 -1.22 -3.59
CA PRO A 43 1.57 -1.51 -4.44
C PRO A 43 1.13 -2.98 -4.37
N PRO A 44 -0.05 -3.31 -4.95
CA PRO A 44 -0.51 -4.69 -5.01
C PRO A 44 0.45 -5.60 -5.77
N ILE A 45 0.46 -6.88 -5.38
CA ILE A 45 1.29 -7.91 -6.00
C ILE A 45 0.89 -8.09 -7.47
N THR A 46 1.87 -8.15 -8.37
CA THR A 46 1.67 -8.26 -9.82
C THR A 46 0.97 -9.54 -10.27
N ALA A 47 0.97 -10.59 -9.44
CA ALA A 47 0.30 -11.85 -9.71
C ALA A 47 -1.24 -11.81 -9.55
N ILE A 48 -1.81 -10.76 -8.94
CA ILE A 48 -3.25 -10.71 -8.64
C ILE A 48 -4.13 -10.86 -9.91
N PRO A 49 -3.90 -10.20 -11.06
CA PRO A 49 -4.74 -10.35 -12.24
C PRO A 49 -4.77 -11.78 -12.78
N ILE A 50 -3.66 -12.51 -12.64
CA ILE A 50 -3.55 -13.92 -13.03
C ILE A 50 -4.42 -14.78 -12.13
N VAL A 51 -4.35 -14.57 -10.80
CA VAL A 51 -5.18 -15.29 -9.83
C VAL A 51 -6.66 -14.95 -10.03
N THR A 52 -6.99 -13.68 -10.22
CA THR A 52 -8.37 -13.24 -10.51
C THR A 52 -8.91 -13.95 -11.75
N LYS A 53 -8.13 -14.05 -12.84
CA LYS A 53 -8.54 -14.76 -14.06
C LYS A 53 -8.80 -16.24 -13.80
N ARG A 54 -7.97 -16.90 -12.97
CA ARG A 54 -8.13 -18.32 -12.60
C ARG A 54 -9.40 -18.57 -11.79
N LEU A 55 -9.88 -17.56 -11.06
CA LEU A 55 -11.12 -17.60 -10.29
C LEU A 55 -12.31 -17.04 -11.07
N GLU A 56 -12.24 -17.02 -12.41
CA GLU A 56 -13.28 -16.50 -13.32
C GLU A 56 -13.65 -15.01 -13.08
N GLY A 57 -12.81 -14.28 -12.35
CA GLY A 57 -12.99 -12.87 -12.07
C GLY A 57 -12.51 -11.96 -13.19
N ASN A 58 -12.80 -10.66 -13.07
CA ASN A 58 -12.42 -9.66 -14.06
C ASN A 58 -10.94 -9.25 -13.93
N SER A 59 -10.08 -9.94 -14.69
CA SER A 59 -8.65 -9.64 -14.74
C SER A 59 -8.32 -8.29 -15.38
N SER A 60 -9.19 -7.76 -16.24
CA SER A 60 -8.99 -6.45 -16.89
C SER A 60 -9.06 -5.32 -15.87
N VAL A 61 -10.08 -5.34 -15.00
CA VAL A 61 -10.23 -4.37 -13.91
C VAL A 61 -9.09 -4.49 -12.91
N THR A 62 -8.72 -5.72 -12.57
CA THR A 62 -7.62 -5.96 -11.61
C THR A 62 -6.27 -5.50 -12.15
N ASN A 63 -6.04 -5.61 -13.47
CA ASN A 63 -4.86 -5.06 -14.11
C ASN A 63 -4.82 -3.52 -13.98
N GLN A 64 -5.96 -2.85 -14.15
CA GLN A 64 -6.05 -1.41 -13.95
C GLN A 64 -5.76 -1.00 -12.50
N PHE A 65 -6.19 -1.78 -11.51
CA PHE A 65 -5.83 -1.53 -10.11
C PHE A 65 -4.32 -1.53 -9.90
N ILE A 66 -3.61 -2.46 -10.52
CA ILE A 66 -2.14 -2.54 -10.45
C ILE A 66 -1.52 -1.32 -11.11
N VAL A 67 -1.82 -1.07 -12.38
CA VAL A 67 -1.20 0.04 -13.13
C VAL A 67 -1.45 1.36 -12.41
N SER A 68 -2.68 1.63 -11.99
CA SER A 68 -3.01 2.87 -11.28
C SER A 68 -2.31 2.98 -9.92
N SER A 69 -2.18 1.89 -9.17
CA SER A 69 -1.45 1.89 -7.88
C SER A 69 0.05 2.10 -8.06
N TYR A 70 0.64 1.56 -9.13
CA TYR A 70 2.04 1.79 -9.49
C TYR A 70 2.30 3.22 -9.93
N LEU A 71 1.38 3.83 -10.70
CA LEU A 71 1.48 5.26 -11.01
C LEU A 71 1.38 6.12 -9.75
N MET A 72 0.49 5.75 -8.83
CA MET A 72 0.31 6.46 -7.56
C MET A 72 1.51 6.26 -6.59
N LEU A 73 2.39 5.28 -6.84
CA LEU A 73 3.59 5.05 -6.03
C LEU A 73 4.48 6.29 -5.95
N LEU A 74 4.59 7.04 -7.06
CA LEU A 74 5.42 8.26 -7.16
C LEU A 74 5.07 9.31 -6.10
N LEU A 75 3.81 9.33 -5.66
CA LEU A 75 3.32 10.25 -4.63
C LEU A 75 3.12 9.56 -3.29
N SER A 76 2.54 8.36 -3.28
CA SER A 76 2.17 7.66 -2.04
C SER A 76 3.38 7.26 -1.20
N ILE A 77 4.45 6.73 -1.79
CA ILE A 77 5.63 6.29 -1.02
C ILE A 77 6.34 7.47 -0.34
N PRO A 78 6.69 8.57 -1.02
CA PRO A 78 7.32 9.71 -0.34
C PRO A 78 6.46 10.29 0.79
N VAL A 79 5.14 10.41 0.58
CA VAL A 79 4.22 10.95 1.59
C VAL A 79 4.12 10.01 2.79
N MET A 80 3.90 8.71 2.57
CA MET A 80 3.80 7.74 3.66
C MET A 80 5.12 7.60 4.42
N PHE A 81 6.25 7.59 3.70
CA PHE A 81 7.57 7.47 4.32
C PHE A 81 7.92 8.71 5.14
N SER A 82 7.58 9.91 4.67
CA SER A 82 7.72 11.15 5.46
C SER A 82 6.92 11.08 6.77
N LEU A 83 5.69 10.56 6.74
CA LEU A 83 4.90 10.35 7.95
C LEU A 83 5.57 9.33 8.88
N PHE A 84 5.97 8.17 8.37
CA PHE A 84 6.66 7.15 9.17
C PHE A 84 7.92 7.72 9.84
N ALA A 85 8.77 8.41 9.07
CA ALA A 85 10.01 8.99 9.55
C ALA A 85 9.77 10.06 10.64
N ARG A 86 8.70 10.86 10.51
CA ARG A 86 8.30 11.84 11.53
C ARG A 86 7.90 11.18 12.85
N PHE A 87 7.17 10.07 12.82
CA PHE A 87 6.71 9.43 14.06
C PHE A 87 7.76 8.51 14.70
N PHE A 88 8.68 7.97 13.91
CA PHE A 88 9.79 7.15 14.40
C PHE A 88 11.08 7.95 14.64
N ASN A 89 11.02 9.29 14.64
CA ASN A 89 12.13 10.22 14.87
C ASN A 89 13.38 9.93 14.03
N VAL A 90 13.17 9.61 12.75
CA VAL A 90 14.26 9.36 11.78
C VAL A 90 14.72 10.67 11.13
N ILE A 91 13.96 11.75 11.31
CA ILE A 91 14.21 13.11 10.83
C ILE A 91 14.05 14.08 12.00
#